data_AF-A0A1G6Q5I2-F1
#
_entry.id   AF-A0A1G6Q5I2-F1
#
_cell.length_a   1.000
_cell.length_b   1.000
_cell.length_c   1.000
_cell.angle_alpha   90.00
_cell.angle_beta   90.00
_cell.angle_gamma   90.00
#
_symmetry.space_group_name_H-M   'P 1'
#
loop_
_entity.id
_entity.type
_entity.pdbx_description
1 polymer ?
#
loop_
_entity_poly.entity_id
_entity_poly.type
_entity_poly.pdbx_seq_one_letter_code
_entity_poly.pdbx_strand_id
1 'polypeptide(L)' 'MGLFWNLIQQSQISNQNSRASTLEARVAYLESELRKTQELLIKTLKVLEEESGKDINGDGKIGG' A
#
# COMPACT_ATOMS: atom_id res chain seq x y z
N MET A 1 -8.25 3.42 43.24
CA MET A 1 -7.21 3.73 42.22
C MET A 1 -7.30 5.21 41.90
N GLY A 2 -6.32 6.01 42.36
CA GLY A 2 -6.40 7.48 42.37
C GLY A 2 -6.49 8.13 40.99
N LEU A 3 -7.05 9.34 40.94
CA LEU A 3 -7.25 10.15 39.72
C LEU A 3 -5.98 10.26 38.85
N PHE A 4 -4.82 10.38 39.48
CA PHE A 4 -3.53 10.44 38.80
C PHE A 4 -3.25 9.20 37.93
N TRP A 5 -3.51 8.01 38.46
CA TRP A 5 -3.28 6.76 37.73
C TRP A 5 -4.25 6.58 36.56
N ASN A 6 -5.51 7.02 36.71
CA ASN A 6 -6.48 7.01 35.61
C ASN A 6 -6.06 7.94 34.47
N LEU A 7 -5.55 9.14 34.77
CA LEU A 7 -5.07 10.09 33.75
C LEU A 7 -3.86 9.53 32.98
N ILE A 8 -2.92 8.89 33.67
CA ILE A 8 -1.77 8.24 33.04
C ILE A 8 -2.23 7.09 32.13
N GLN A 9 -3.18 6.26 32.58
CA GLN A 9 -3.71 5.16 31.78
C GLN A 9 -4.44 5.68 30.52
N GLN A 10 -5.28 6.70 30.67
CA GLN A 10 -5.98 7.31 29.54
C GLN A 10 -5.01 7.90 28.51
N SER A 11 -3.93 8.56 28.97
CA SER A 11 -2.89 9.08 28.10
C SER A 11 -2.16 7.98 27.32
N GLN A 12 -1.83 6.86 27.97
CA GLN A 12 -1.19 5.72 27.30
C GLN A 12 -2.10 5.09 26.24
N ILE A 13 -3.37 4.87 26.55
CA ILE A 13 -4.36 4.34 25.59
C ILE A 13 -4.52 5.30 24.41
N SER A 14 -4.63 6.61 24.67
CA SER A 14 -4.73 7.62 23.62
C SER A 14 -3.50 7.63 22.70
N ASN A 15 -2.30 7.52 23.26
CA ASN A 15 -1.05 7.45 22.50
C ASN A 15 -0.91 6.15 21.69
N GLN A 16 -1.40 5.04 22.22
CA GLN A 16 -1.40 3.78 21.49
C GLN A 16 -2.38 3.83 20.31
N ASN A 17 -3.57 4.39 20.52
CA ASN A 17 -4.59 4.55 19.47
C ASN A 17 -4.10 5.47 18.35
N SER A 18 -3.43 6.59 18.67
CA SER A 18 -2.87 7.47 17.64
C SER A 18 -1.72 6.82 16.85
N ARG A 19 -0.88 6.02 17.51
CA ARG A 19 0.15 5.24 16.82
C ARG A 19 -0.45 4.17 15.91
N ALA A 20 -1.50 3.49 16.36
CA ALA A 20 -2.21 2.50 15.56
C ALA A 20 -2.84 3.15 14.32
N SER A 21 -3.57 4.27 14.48
CA SER A 21 -4.21 4.96 13.36
C SER A 21 -3.21 5.51 12.34
N THR A 22 -2.06 6.01 12.80
CA THR A 22 -0.98 6.46 11.89
C THR A 22 -0.34 5.29 11.15
N LEU A 23 -0.23 4.11 11.75
CA LEU A 23 0.28 2.92 11.09
C LEU A 23 -0.71 2.43 10.01
N GLU A 24 -2.01 2.34 10.34
CA GLU A 24 -3.06 1.95 9.39
C GLU A 24 -3.11 2.91 8.20
N ALA A 25 -3.04 4.22 8.44
CA ALA A 25 -3.00 5.22 7.37
C ALA A 25 -1.76 5.05 6.46
N ARG A 26 -0.60 4.73 7.04
CA ARG A 26 0.62 4.45 6.27
C ARG A 26 0.51 3.17 5.45
N VAL A 27 -0.10 2.12 6.00
CA VAL A 27 -0.35 0.87 5.27
C VAL A 27 -1.29 1.13 4.10
N ALA A 28 -2.42 1.81 4.32
CA ALA A 28 -3.36 2.15 3.25
C ALA A 28 -2.71 2.98 2.13
N TYR A 29 -1.84 3.93 2.49
CA TYR A 29 -1.05 4.70 1.52
C TYR A 29 -0.12 3.80 0.69
N LEU A 30 0.64 2.92 1.35
CA LEU A 30 1.56 2.00 0.67
C LEU A 30 0.82 1.01 -0.25
N GLU A 31 -0.33 0.49 0.19
CA GLU A 31 -1.18 -0.37 -0.64
C GLU A 31 -1.69 0.36 -1.89
N SER A 32 -2.09 1.63 -1.75
CA SER A 32 -2.47 2.48 -2.89
C SER A 32 -1.31 2.68 -3.86
N GLU A 33 -0.12 3.02 -3.38
CA GLU A 33 1.06 3.22 -4.23
C GLU A 33 1.52 1.94 -4.92
N LEU A 34 1.42 0.79 -4.24
CA LEU A 34 1.73 -0.51 -4.82
C LEU A 34 0.77 -0.83 -5.99
N ARG A 35 -0.54 -0.60 -5.81
CA ARG A 35 -1.52 -0.81 -6.89
C ARG A 35 -1.23 0.06 -8.10
N LYS A 36 -0.96 1.36 -7.89
CA LYS A 36 -0.60 2.28 -8.99
C LYS A 36 0.66 1.83 -9.72
N THR A 37 1.67 1.36 -8.98
CA THR A 37 2.91 0.85 -9.55
C THR A 37 2.66 -0.40 -10.41
N GLN A 38 1.85 -1.34 -9.91
CA GLN A 38 1.46 -2.54 -10.66
C GLN A 38 0.70 -2.19 -11.94
N GLU A 39 -0.26 -1.27 -11.87
CA GLU A 39 -1.00 -0.79 -13.05
C GLU A 39 -0.08 -0.15 -14.08
N LEU A 40 0.90 0.65 -13.65
CA LEU A 40 1.87 1.26 -14.53
C LEU A 40 2.77 0.22 -15.20
N LEU A 41 3.25 -0.77 -14.43
CA LEU A 41 4.07 -1.87 -14.96
C LEU A 41 3.31 -2.68 -16.00
N ILE A 42 2.04 -3.02 -15.73
CA ILE A 42 1.19 -3.74 -16.69
C ILE A 42 1.00 -2.93 -17.97
N LYS A 43 0.69 -1.62 -17.86
CA LYS A 43 0.57 -0.74 -19.04
C LYS A 43 1.87 -0.66 -19.82
N THR A 44 3.00 -0.60 -19.12
CA THR A 44 4.33 -0.51 -19.75
C THR A 44 4.67 -1.80 -20.47
N LEU A 45 4.37 -2.97 -19.87
CA LEU A 45 4.56 -4.27 -20.49
C LEU A 45 3.73 -4.40 -21.77
N LYS A 46 2.44 -4.04 -21.73
CA LYS A 46 1.56 -4.07 -22.91
C LYS A 46 2.15 -3.28 -24.08
N VAL A 47 2.55 -2.03 -23.83
CA VAL A 47 3.17 -1.17 -24.86
C VAL A 47 4.48 -1.78 -25.35
N LEU A 48 5.32 -2.31 -24.45
CA LEU A 48 6.61 -2.90 -24.84
C LEU A 48 6.44 -4.17 -25.68
N GLU A 49 5.43 -4.98 -25.39
CA GLU A 49 5.09 -6.17 -26.17
C GLU A 49 4.57 -5.78 -27.55
N GLU A 50 3.63 -4.82 -27.62
CA GLU A 50 3.10 -4.27 -28.87
C GLU A 50 4.21 -3.72 -29.78
N GLU A 51 5.13 -2.92 -29.23
CA GLU A 51 6.25 -2.32 -29.97
C GLU A 51 7.34 -3.34 -30.34
N SER A 52 7.61 -4.33 -29.49
CA SER A 52 8.67 -5.33 -29.76
C SER A 52 8.19 -6.52 -30.58
N GLY A 53 6.88 -6.75 -30.68
CA GLY A 53 6.29 -7.93 -31.32
C GLY A 53 6.62 -9.25 -30.63
N LYS A 54 7.00 -9.20 -29.35
CA LYS A 54 7.37 -10.37 -28.53
C LYS A 54 6.49 -10.43 -27.30
N ASP A 55 6.14 -11.64 -26.92
CA ASP A 55 5.55 -11.92 -25.61
C ASP A 55 6.68 -11.85 -24.55
N ILE A 56 6.62 -10.81 -23.72
CA ILE A 56 7.66 -10.51 -22.70
C ILE A 56 7.27 -11.13 -21.37
N ASN A 57 5.98 -11.18 -21.06
CA ASN A 57 5.47 -11.68 -19.80
C ASN A 57 5.23 -13.22 -19.80
N GLY A 58 5.19 -13.85 -20.98
CA GLY A 58 5.06 -15.29 -21.16
C GLY A 58 3.61 -15.82 -21.15
N ASP A 59 2.60 -14.97 -21.36
CA ASP A 59 1.19 -15.37 -21.36
C ASP A 59 0.69 -15.90 -22.72
N GLY A 60 1.56 -15.93 -23.72
CA GLY A 60 1.28 -16.36 -25.08
C GLY A 60 0.53 -15.33 -25.92
N LYS A 61 0.37 -14.09 -25.45
CA LYS A 61 -0.24 -12.96 -26.14
C LYS A 61 0.74 -11.80 -26.21
N ILE A 62 0.49 -10.89 -27.16
CA ILE A 62 1.28 -9.66 -27.32
C ILE A 62 0.31 -8.52 -27.02
N GLY A 63 0.59 -7.71 -25.99
CA GLY A 63 -0.27 -6.58 -25.58
C GLY A 63 -1.49 -6.96 -24.72
N GLY A 64 -1.56 -8.22 -24.26
CA GLY A 64 -2.68 -8.85 -23.55
C GLY A 64 -3.05 -8.22 -22.21
#